data_AF-A0A924ZAH0-F1
#
_entry.id   AF-A0A924ZAH0-F1
#
_cell.length_a   1.000
_cell.length_b   1.000
_cell.length_c   1.000
_cell.angle_alpha   90.00
_cell.angle_beta   90.00
_cell.angle_gamma   90.00
#
_symmetry.space_group_name_H-M   'P 1'
#
loop_
_entity.id
_entity.type
_entity.pdbx_description
1 polymer ?
#
loop_
_entity_poly.entity_id
_entity_poly.type
_entity_poly.pdbx_seq_one_letter_code
_entity_poly.pdbx_strand_id
1 'polypeptide(L)'
;MKASSVASTLVLGCLWLSSEAIAGCSSGQLNQSQLQITLSNNTVCAVRGSDSWQELHQSGGALIDYKLGPGHPVDPSEQVGSWSIAGTGANATVVYNYGGGGTYTYKVYRNGGNNYSFCVGATELLATVKTGGGTCP
;
A
#
# COMPACT_ATOMS: atom_id res chain seq x y z
N MET A 1 19.63 -25.07 -60.29
CA MET A 1 18.57 -24.07 -60.00
C MET A 1 18.05 -24.39 -58.61
N LYS A 2 18.20 -23.43 -57.69
CA LYS A 2 18.01 -23.58 -56.24
C LYS A 2 16.51 -23.63 -55.90
N ALA A 3 16.10 -24.60 -55.09
CA ALA A 3 14.78 -24.63 -54.46
C ALA A 3 14.84 -23.80 -53.17
N SER A 4 13.94 -22.82 -53.04
CA SER A 4 13.74 -22.07 -51.79
C SER A 4 12.26 -22.10 -51.43
N SER A 5 11.94 -22.95 -50.45
CA SER A 5 10.76 -22.84 -49.61
C SER A 5 11.03 -21.77 -48.54
N VAL A 6 10.08 -20.88 -48.24
CA VAL A 6 9.57 -20.61 -46.88
C VAL A 6 8.25 -19.84 -47.05
N ALA A 7 7.18 -20.42 -46.54
CA ALA A 7 5.84 -19.84 -46.50
C ALA A 7 5.49 -19.34 -45.10
N SER A 8 4.64 -18.32 -45.10
CA SER A 8 3.69 -17.92 -44.05
C SER A 8 4.23 -17.31 -42.75
N THR A 9 4.20 -15.98 -42.74
CA THR A 9 4.10 -15.13 -41.56
C THR A 9 2.68 -15.22 -40.99
N LEU A 10 2.50 -15.81 -39.80
CA LEU A 10 1.28 -15.64 -39.01
C LEU A 10 1.65 -14.91 -37.72
N VAL A 11 1.43 -13.59 -37.74
CA VAL A 11 1.50 -12.72 -36.58
C VAL A 11 0.27 -13.02 -35.72
N LEU A 12 0.44 -13.79 -34.65
CA LEU A 12 -0.59 -13.95 -33.62
C LEU A 12 -0.38 -12.88 -32.56
N GLY A 13 -1.32 -11.93 -32.53
CA GLY A 13 -1.31 -10.76 -31.65
C GLY A 13 -1.30 -11.12 -30.17
N CYS A 14 -0.57 -10.31 -29.41
CA CYS A 14 -0.54 -10.36 -27.96
C CYS A 14 -1.93 -10.10 -27.38
N LEU A 15 -2.53 -11.11 -26.76
CA LEU A 15 -3.63 -10.93 -25.81
C LEU A 15 -3.01 -10.66 -24.43
N TRP A 16 -2.68 -9.40 -24.16
CA TRP A 16 -2.41 -8.93 -22.80
C TRP A 16 -3.74 -8.78 -22.07
N LEU A 17 -4.31 -9.89 -21.60
CA LEU A 17 -5.30 -9.85 -20.53
C LEU A 17 -4.59 -10.11 -19.21
N SER A 18 -3.84 -9.11 -18.74
CA SER A 18 -3.37 -9.06 -17.35
C SER A 18 -4.54 -8.66 -16.46
N SER A 19 -5.51 -9.55 -16.28
CA SER A 19 -6.43 -9.44 -15.16
C SER A 19 -5.66 -9.87 -13.92
N GLU A 20 -4.89 -8.96 -13.35
CA GLU A 20 -4.22 -9.19 -12.08
C GLU A 20 -5.31 -9.32 -11.01
N ALA A 21 -5.47 -10.53 -10.49
CA ALA A 21 -6.45 -10.81 -9.46
C ALA A 21 -6.13 -9.97 -8.21
N ILE A 22 -7.14 -9.28 -7.67
CA ILE A 22 -7.11 -8.48 -6.43
C ILE A 22 -7.10 -9.43 -5.21
N ALA A 23 -6.11 -10.32 -5.13
CA ALA A 23 -6.12 -11.45 -4.19
C ALA A 23 -6.18 -10.98 -2.73
N GLY A 24 -5.51 -9.87 -2.40
CA GLY A 24 -5.40 -9.40 -1.02
C GLY A 24 -6.69 -8.79 -0.46
N CYS A 25 -7.60 -8.26 -1.29
CA CYS A 25 -8.80 -7.56 -0.83
C CYS A 25 -10.02 -8.46 -0.55
N SER A 26 -9.80 -9.78 -0.50
CA SER A 26 -10.89 -10.77 -0.48
C SER A 26 -11.10 -11.42 0.90
N SER A 27 -10.04 -11.59 1.69
CA SER A 27 -10.09 -12.29 2.98
C SER A 27 -9.08 -11.72 3.96
N GLY A 28 -9.33 -11.88 5.27
CA GLY A 28 -8.42 -11.37 6.30
C GLY A 28 -8.50 -9.85 6.51
N GLN A 29 -9.66 -9.23 6.27
CA GLN A 29 -9.88 -7.82 6.59
C GLN A 29 -9.64 -7.57 8.09
N LEU A 30 -8.84 -6.56 8.40
CA LEU A 30 -8.60 -6.13 9.76
C LEU A 30 -9.83 -5.44 10.33
N ASN A 31 -10.19 -5.79 11.57
CA ASN A 31 -11.18 -5.07 12.35
C ASN A 31 -10.58 -3.82 13.03
N GLN A 32 -11.41 -3.01 13.67
CA GLN A 32 -11.00 -1.78 14.36
C GLN A 32 -9.81 -1.96 15.32
N SER A 33 -9.83 -2.98 16.18
CA SER A 33 -8.77 -3.22 17.17
C SER A 33 -7.48 -3.66 16.48
N GLN A 34 -7.59 -4.54 15.47
CA GLN A 34 -6.46 -4.97 14.68
C GLN A 34 -5.82 -3.82 13.90
N LEU A 35 -6.62 -2.93 13.30
CA LEU A 35 -6.13 -1.72 12.67
C LEU A 35 -5.34 -0.85 13.65
N GLN A 36 -5.87 -0.64 14.86
CA GLN A 36 -5.21 0.17 15.88
C GLN A 36 -3.87 -0.44 16.29
N ILE A 37 -3.81 -1.76 16.52
CA ILE A 37 -2.58 -2.48 16.89
C ILE A 37 -1.58 -2.48 15.73
N THR A 38 -2.05 -2.71 14.51
CA THR A 38 -1.19 -2.81 13.33
C THR A 38 -0.60 -1.46 12.94
N LEU A 39 -1.39 -0.38 12.96
CA LEU A 39 -0.96 0.91 12.44
C LEU A 39 -0.39 1.83 13.51
N SER A 40 -0.97 1.91 14.71
CA SER A 40 -0.54 2.91 15.70
C SER A 40 0.94 2.78 16.06
N ASN A 41 1.67 3.87 15.90
CA ASN A 41 3.13 4.01 16.07
C ASN A 41 3.98 3.08 15.19
N ASN A 42 3.43 2.61 14.06
CA ASN A 42 4.14 1.78 13.09
C ASN A 42 4.21 2.49 11.73
N THR A 43 5.22 2.11 10.93
CA THR A 43 5.42 2.66 9.58
C THR A 43 4.83 1.75 8.53
N VAL A 44 4.00 2.31 7.66
CA VAL A 44 3.52 1.67 6.43
C VAL A 44 4.47 2.00 5.29
N CYS A 45 5.07 0.96 4.71
CA CYS A 45 5.89 0.99 3.51
C CYS A 45 5.03 0.62 2.31
N ALA A 46 4.63 1.58 1.50
CA ALA A 46 3.74 1.36 0.37
C ALA A 46 4.47 1.52 -0.97
N VAL A 47 4.05 0.74 -1.97
CA VAL A 47 4.60 0.78 -3.33
C VAL A 47 3.45 0.79 -4.33
N ARG A 48 3.53 1.69 -5.31
CA ARG A 48 2.60 1.77 -6.44
C ARG A 48 3.37 2.06 -7.73
N GLY A 49 3.50 1.05 -8.59
CA GLY A 49 4.33 1.19 -9.79
C GLY A 49 5.79 1.43 -9.40
N SER A 50 6.36 2.54 -9.89
CA SER A 50 7.71 2.99 -9.51
C SER A 50 7.75 3.83 -8.23
N ASP A 51 6.59 4.26 -7.72
CA ASP A 51 6.52 5.13 -6.56
C ASP A 51 6.55 4.31 -5.29
N SER A 52 7.34 4.75 -4.32
CA SER A 52 7.39 4.17 -2.97
C SER A 52 7.42 5.28 -1.94
N TRP A 53 6.76 5.04 -0.82
CA TRP A 53 6.72 5.99 0.29
C TRP A 53 6.59 5.25 1.61
N GLN A 54 6.93 5.97 2.68
CA GLN A 54 6.97 5.40 4.02
C GLN A 54 6.32 6.36 5.02
N GLU A 55 5.22 5.92 5.61
CA GLU A 55 4.40 6.78 6.46
C GLU A 55 4.27 6.19 7.86
N LEU A 56 4.73 6.93 8.86
CA LEU A 56 4.58 6.61 10.26
C LEU A 56 3.22 7.13 10.78
N HIS A 57 2.42 6.19 11.29
CA HIS A 57 1.10 6.44 11.87
C HIS A 57 1.23 6.77 13.35
N GLN A 58 1.59 8.01 13.69
CA GLN A 58 1.76 8.39 15.10
C GLN A 58 0.45 8.31 15.88
N SER A 59 0.53 7.87 17.13
CA SER A 59 -0.58 7.97 18.07
C SER A 59 -1.02 9.43 18.20
N GLY A 60 -2.34 9.66 18.22
CA GLY A 60 -2.92 11.00 18.10
C GLY A 60 -3.29 11.40 16.67
N GLY A 61 -2.94 10.58 15.67
CA GLY A 61 -3.46 10.68 14.31
C GLY A 61 -2.60 11.49 13.34
N ALA A 62 -1.39 11.89 13.72
CA ALA A 62 -0.45 12.50 12.76
C ALA A 62 0.13 11.42 11.82
N LEU A 63 0.22 11.75 10.54
CA LEU A 63 0.88 10.93 9.53
C LEU A 63 2.17 11.59 9.11
N ILE A 64 3.30 10.93 9.40
CA ILE A 64 4.63 11.46 9.15
C ILE A 64 5.21 10.73 7.95
N ASP A 65 5.63 11.45 6.91
CA ASP A 65 6.52 10.90 5.89
C ASP A 65 7.87 10.69 6.57
N TYR A 66 8.05 9.47 7.05
CA TYR A 66 9.22 9.11 7.82
C TYR A 66 10.39 9.09 6.85
N LYS A 67 11.57 9.57 7.23
CA LYS A 67 12.75 9.54 6.36
C LYS A 67 13.89 8.81 7.06
N LEU A 68 14.83 9.56 7.63
CA LEU A 68 15.97 9.02 8.36
C LEU A 68 15.65 8.89 9.85
N GLY A 69 14.66 9.64 10.34
CA GLY A 69 14.19 9.57 11.70
C GLY A 69 15.01 10.41 12.69
N PRO A 70 14.49 10.61 13.91
CA PRO A 70 15.03 11.57 14.86
C PRO A 70 16.42 11.21 15.42
N GLY A 71 16.88 9.97 15.19
CA GLY A 71 18.23 9.53 15.52
C GLY A 71 19.29 9.96 14.51
N HIS A 72 18.90 10.48 13.35
CA HIS A 72 19.82 10.95 12.32
C HIS A 72 20.10 12.46 12.50
N PRO A 73 21.35 12.94 12.32
CA PRO A 73 21.71 14.36 12.51
C PRO A 73 20.96 15.34 11.60
N VAL A 74 20.42 14.83 10.49
CA VAL A 74 19.53 15.53 9.58
C VAL A 74 18.31 14.64 9.39
N ASP A 75 17.22 14.91 10.09
CA ASP A 75 15.96 14.20 9.92
C ASP A 75 15.03 15.01 9.00
N PRO A 76 14.86 14.62 7.73
CA PRO A 76 13.90 15.28 6.84
C PRO A 76 12.47 14.76 7.02
N SER A 77 12.16 14.01 8.09
CA SER A 77 10.80 13.56 8.35
C SER A 77 9.87 14.74 8.59
N GLU A 78 8.69 14.71 7.99
CA GLU A 78 7.70 15.78 8.12
C GLU A 78 6.28 15.23 8.22
N GLN A 79 5.39 15.98 8.86
CA GLN A 79 3.98 15.61 8.87
C GLN A 79 3.36 15.94 7.51
N VAL A 80 2.90 14.91 6.79
CA VAL A 80 2.24 15.05 5.48
C VAL A 80 0.72 14.99 5.57
N GLY A 81 0.19 14.66 6.73
CA GLY A 81 -1.26 14.64 6.93
C GLY A 81 -1.69 14.09 8.28
N SER A 82 -2.86 13.45 8.26
CA SER A 82 -3.43 12.77 9.40
C SER A 82 -4.02 11.42 8.99
N TRP A 83 -4.10 10.52 9.95
CA TRP A 83 -4.78 9.24 9.83
C TRP A 83 -5.76 9.03 10.97
N SER A 84 -6.81 8.26 10.70
CA SER A 84 -7.76 7.82 11.71
C SER A 84 -8.38 6.49 11.32
N ILE A 85 -9.05 5.84 12.28
CA ILE A 85 -9.87 4.66 12.03
C ILE A 85 -11.33 5.09 12.11
N ALA A 86 -12.10 4.79 11.06
CA ALA A 86 -13.53 5.03 10.99
C ALA A 86 -14.31 3.71 11.06
N GLY A 87 -15.53 3.76 11.58
CA GLY A 87 -16.39 2.58 11.75
C GLY A 87 -15.99 1.70 12.94
N THR A 88 -16.65 0.54 13.06
CA THR A 88 -16.48 -0.40 14.18
C THR A 88 -16.47 -1.84 13.68
N GLY A 89 -15.88 -2.74 14.49
CA GLY A 89 -15.84 -4.17 14.19
C GLY A 89 -15.17 -4.48 12.86
N ALA A 90 -15.72 -5.45 12.12
CA ALA A 90 -15.19 -5.90 10.83
C ALA A 90 -15.40 -4.90 9.67
N ASN A 91 -16.17 -3.84 9.87
CA ASN A 91 -16.42 -2.81 8.86
C ASN A 91 -15.50 -1.59 9.01
N ALA A 92 -14.54 -1.64 9.93
CA ALA A 92 -13.62 -0.55 10.16
C ALA A 92 -12.71 -0.29 8.94
N THR A 93 -12.41 0.98 8.71
CA THR A 93 -11.53 1.45 7.64
C THR A 93 -10.49 2.40 8.21
N VAL A 94 -9.36 2.52 7.52
CA VAL A 94 -8.39 3.59 7.77
C VAL A 94 -8.70 4.76 6.84
N VAL A 95 -8.66 5.96 7.38
CA VAL A 95 -8.90 7.21 6.66
C VAL A 95 -7.63 8.04 6.73
N TYR A 96 -7.13 8.45 5.58
CA TYR A 96 -6.00 9.36 5.41
C TYR A 96 -6.49 10.70 4.90
N ASN A 97 -5.97 11.79 5.47
CA ASN A 97 -6.24 13.14 5.01
C ASN A 97 -4.91 13.90 4.86
N TYR A 98 -4.58 14.26 3.62
CA TYR A 98 -3.36 14.98 3.23
C TYR A 98 -3.61 16.48 2.99
N GLY A 99 -4.70 17.03 3.56
CA GLY A 99 -5.14 18.40 3.31
C GLY A 99 -5.47 18.63 1.84
N GLY A 100 -4.67 19.47 1.17
CA GLY A 100 -4.82 19.76 -0.25
C GLY A 100 -4.61 18.53 -1.17
N GLY A 101 -3.95 17.48 -0.68
CA GLY A 101 -3.76 16.22 -1.41
C GLY A 101 -4.98 15.29 -1.43
N GLY A 102 -6.04 15.63 -0.69
CA GLY A 102 -7.30 14.88 -0.63
C GLY A 102 -7.42 13.93 0.55
N THR A 103 -8.54 13.21 0.59
CA THR A 103 -8.87 12.23 1.63
C THR A 103 -9.11 10.86 1.00
N TYR A 104 -8.50 9.83 1.56
CA TYR A 104 -8.53 8.46 1.03
C TYR A 104 -8.89 7.48 2.14
N THR A 105 -9.82 6.57 1.83
CA THR A 105 -10.33 5.59 2.80
C THR A 105 -10.06 4.19 2.28
N TYR A 106 -9.44 3.36 3.11
CA TYR A 106 -9.09 1.98 2.75
C TYR A 106 -9.63 0.98 3.75
N LYS A 107 -10.04 -0.18 3.23
CA LYS A 107 -10.08 -1.41 4.02
C LYS A 107 -8.70 -2.03 3.99
N VAL A 108 -8.21 -2.50 5.13
CA VAL A 108 -6.89 -3.14 5.22
C VAL A 108 -7.07 -4.63 5.41
N TYR A 109 -6.34 -5.42 4.63
CA TYR A 109 -6.37 -6.87 4.66
C TYR A 109 -4.98 -7.40 4.96
N ARG A 110 -4.90 -8.49 5.71
CA ARG A 110 -3.65 -9.15 6.05
C ARG A 110 -3.34 -10.27 5.05
N ASN A 111 -2.18 -10.18 4.40
CA ASN A 111 -1.73 -11.18 3.41
C ASN A 111 -0.76 -12.21 3.99
N GLY A 112 -0.36 -12.04 5.25
CA GLY A 112 0.61 -12.90 5.95
C GLY A 112 1.87 -12.15 6.34
N GLY A 113 2.45 -12.53 7.48
CA GLY A 113 3.58 -11.82 8.08
C GLY A 113 3.24 -10.34 8.33
N ASN A 114 4.07 -9.46 7.76
CA ASN A 114 3.95 -8.00 7.78
C ASN A 114 3.42 -7.42 6.47
N ASN A 115 2.91 -8.24 5.55
CA ASN A 115 2.36 -7.79 4.28
C ASN A 115 0.85 -7.55 4.40
N TYR A 116 0.40 -6.42 3.86
CA TYR A 116 -0.98 -5.97 3.92
C TYR A 116 -1.43 -5.39 2.57
N SER A 117 -2.73 -5.45 2.32
CA SER A 117 -3.38 -4.82 1.18
C SER A 117 -4.31 -3.71 1.66
N PHE A 118 -4.10 -2.51 1.14
CA PHE A 118 -4.96 -1.35 1.34
C PHE A 118 -5.88 -1.22 0.13
N CYS A 119 -7.17 -1.47 0.34
CA CYS A 119 -8.13 -1.66 -0.73
C CYS A 119 -9.18 -0.55 -0.74
N VAL A 120 -9.40 0.02 -1.93
CA VAL A 120 -10.46 1.01 -2.19
C VAL A 120 -11.11 0.72 -3.54
N GLY A 121 -12.41 0.42 -3.53
CA GLY A 121 -13.10 -0.04 -4.75
C GLY A 121 -12.42 -1.25 -5.38
N ALA A 122 -11.99 -1.11 -6.64
CA ALA A 122 -11.24 -2.14 -7.38
C ALA A 122 -9.70 -1.93 -7.35
N THR A 123 -9.20 -1.01 -6.53
CA THR A 123 -7.78 -0.70 -6.42
C THR A 123 -7.19 -1.31 -5.15
N GLU A 124 -6.06 -1.99 -5.31
CA GLU A 124 -5.25 -2.54 -4.24
C GLU A 124 -3.90 -1.82 -4.19
N LEU A 125 -3.51 -1.40 -2.99
CA LEU A 125 -2.19 -0.89 -2.69
C LEU A 125 -1.49 -1.92 -1.79
N LEU A 126 -0.41 -2.50 -2.29
CA LEU A 126 0.42 -3.41 -1.51
C LEU A 126 1.33 -2.61 -0.58
N ALA A 127 1.37 -3.04 0.68
CA ALA A 127 2.23 -2.43 1.67
C ALA A 127 2.81 -3.44 2.66
N THR A 128 3.91 -3.05 3.29
CA THR A 128 4.43 -3.76 4.46
C THR A 128 4.38 -2.85 5.67
N VAL A 129 4.10 -3.42 6.84
CA VAL A 129 4.09 -2.66 8.11
C VAL A 129 5.34 -3.00 8.89
N LYS A 130 6.13 -1.98 9.23
CA LYS A 130 7.28 -2.08 10.11
C LYS A 130 6.93 -1.56 11.50
N THR A 131 7.45 -2.22 12.52
CA THR A 131 7.29 -1.80 13.90
C THR A 131 8.09 -0.53 14.16
N GLY A 132 7.45 0.52 14.70
CA GLY A 132 8.10 1.80 14.98
C GLY A 132 8.46 2.60 13.73
N GLY A 133 9.28 3.65 13.92
CA GLY A 133 9.84 4.48 12.85
C GLY A 133 11.05 3.82 12.19
N GLY A 134 10.82 2.81 11.35
CA GLY A 134 11.87 2.19 10.54
C GLY A 134 11.87 2.71 9.10
N THR A 135 13.06 2.83 8.49
CA THR A 135 13.17 3.00 7.03
C THR A 135 12.66 1.75 6.33
N CYS A 136 11.92 1.90 5.24
CA CYS A 136 11.53 0.84 4.33
C CYS A 136 12.76 0.30 3.56
N PRO A 137 12.74 -0.96 3.13
CA PRO A 137 13.85 -1.55 2.38
C PRO A 137 14.04 -0.91 1.01
#